data_AF-A0A3M1HN54-F1
#
_entry.id   AF-A0A3M1HN54-F1
#
_cell.length_a   1.000
_cell.length_b   1.000
_cell.length_c   1.000
_cell.angle_alpha   90.00
_cell.angle_beta   90.00
_cell.angle_gamma   90.00
#
_symmetry.space_group_name_H-M   'P 1'
#
loop_
_entity.id
_entity.type
_entity.pdbx_description
1 polymer ?
#
loop_
_entity_poly.entity_id
_entity_poly.type
_entity_poly.pdbx_seq_one_letter_code
_entity_poly.pdbx_strand_id
1 'polypeptide(L)'
;MMNDSSVFKADIAQFIEMLRDPNATVNDRVDACHKLGLASGREAIEALIQSLDDDSVSVRWAAAEALLHHGYNVLEPLLQALSTRHSTYLYEGAHHILVRIPGPATRAVLQPVIDALESVGASAAVPVAASRALAELRT
;
A
#
# COMPACT_ATOMS: atom_id res chain seq x y z
N MET A 1 -34.13 -3.13 10.91
CA MET A 1 -33.00 -2.37 10.33
C MET A 1 -31.75 -2.80 11.09
N MET A 2 -31.05 -3.79 10.55
CA MET A 2 -29.77 -4.26 11.09
C MET A 2 -28.67 -3.35 10.58
N ASN A 3 -27.74 -3.01 11.47
CA ASN A 3 -26.74 -1.97 11.31
C ASN A 3 -25.73 -2.36 10.20
N ASP A 4 -25.74 -1.64 9.07
CA ASP A 4 -24.91 -1.86 7.86
C ASP A 4 -23.39 -1.89 8.14
N SER A 5 -22.93 -1.43 9.31
CA SER A 5 -21.51 -1.42 9.66
C SER A 5 -20.91 -2.81 9.99
N SER A 6 -21.72 -3.83 10.27
CA SER A 6 -21.20 -5.18 10.57
C SER A 6 -20.90 -6.01 9.32
N VAL A 7 -21.55 -5.72 8.19
CA VAL A 7 -21.36 -6.43 6.92
C VAL A 7 -19.99 -6.08 6.34
N PHE A 8 -19.68 -4.78 6.21
CA PHE A 8 -18.38 -4.32 5.69
C PHE A 8 -17.16 -4.75 6.52
N LYS A 9 -17.33 -4.94 7.84
CA LYS A 9 -16.22 -5.38 8.70
C LYS A 9 -15.95 -6.89 8.59
N ALA A 10 -16.99 -7.70 8.36
CA ALA A 10 -16.85 -9.14 8.10
C ALA A 10 -16.15 -9.39 6.75
N ASP A 11 -16.40 -8.52 5.77
CA ASP A 11 -15.83 -8.61 4.43
C ASP A 11 -14.31 -8.39 4.41
N ILE A 12 -13.78 -7.48 5.22
CA ILE A 12 -12.33 -7.18 5.26
C ILE A 12 -11.51 -8.39 5.69
N ALA A 13 -11.89 -9.06 6.78
CA ALA A 13 -11.15 -10.20 7.29
C ALA A 13 -11.12 -11.35 6.27
N GLN A 14 -12.26 -11.63 5.63
CA GLN A 14 -12.38 -12.65 4.59
C GLN A 14 -11.46 -12.36 3.40
N PHE A 15 -11.42 -11.11 2.91
CA PHE A 15 -10.53 -10.77 1.79
C PHE A 15 -9.05 -10.79 2.18
N ILE A 16 -8.70 -10.45 3.42
CA ILE A 16 -7.33 -10.60 3.93
C ILE A 16 -6.93 -12.09 3.98
N GLU A 17 -7.83 -12.97 4.41
CA GLU A 17 -7.61 -14.42 4.39
C GLU A 17 -7.45 -14.93 2.96
N MET A 18 -8.27 -14.46 2.02
CA MET A 18 -8.19 -14.82 0.61
C MET A 18 -6.84 -14.43 -0.03
N LEU A 19 -6.25 -13.29 0.37
CA LEU A 19 -4.91 -12.89 -0.07
C LEU A 19 -3.80 -13.84 0.43
N ARG A 20 -4.04 -14.52 1.55
CA ARG A 20 -3.06 -15.39 2.22
C ARG A 20 -3.27 -16.87 1.96
N ASP A 21 -4.42 -17.25 1.40
CA ASP A 21 -4.74 -18.65 1.10
C ASP A 21 -3.81 -19.16 -0.01
N PRO A 22 -2.98 -20.19 0.26
CA PRO A 22 -2.10 -20.77 -0.75
C PRO A 22 -2.85 -21.41 -1.93
N ASN A 23 -4.15 -21.71 -1.77
CA ASN A 23 -4.99 -22.25 -2.83
C ASN A 23 -5.74 -21.17 -3.62
N ALA A 24 -5.69 -19.91 -3.19
CA ALA A 24 -6.36 -18.83 -3.90
C ALA A 24 -5.72 -18.62 -5.28
N THR A 25 -6.57 -18.52 -6.30
CA THR A 25 -6.12 -18.20 -7.65
C THR A 25 -5.64 -16.75 -7.72
N VAL A 26 -4.92 -16.41 -8.79
CA VAL A 26 -4.55 -15.00 -9.06
C VAL A 26 -5.79 -14.10 -9.13
N ASN A 27 -6.90 -14.61 -9.69
CA ASN A 27 -8.15 -13.84 -9.79
C ASN A 27 -8.78 -13.60 -8.43
N ASP A 28 -8.78 -14.60 -7.54
CA ASP A 28 -9.31 -14.44 -6.17
C ASP A 28 -8.54 -13.35 -5.42
N ARG A 29 -7.20 -13.34 -5.53
CA ARG A 29 -6.37 -12.32 -4.89
C ARG A 29 -6.54 -10.93 -5.51
N VAL A 30 -6.72 -10.84 -6.82
CA VAL A 30 -7.04 -9.57 -7.51
C VAL A 30 -8.40 -9.04 -7.04
N ASP A 31 -9.42 -9.90 -6.95
CA ASP A 31 -10.75 -9.53 -6.46
C ASP A 31 -10.69 -9.09 -4.99
N ALA A 32 -9.94 -9.79 -4.15
CA ALA A 32 -9.69 -9.38 -2.77
C ALA A 32 -9.05 -7.98 -2.71
N CYS A 33 -8.05 -7.68 -3.55
CA CYS A 33 -7.44 -6.36 -3.62
C CYS A 33 -8.48 -5.27 -3.97
N HIS A 34 -9.31 -5.50 -5.00
CA HIS A 34 -10.35 -4.54 -5.39
C HIS A 34 -11.34 -4.28 -4.27
N LYS A 35 -11.78 -5.33 -3.56
CA LYS A 35 -12.72 -5.19 -2.44
C LYS A 35 -12.10 -4.46 -1.26
N LEU A 36 -10.85 -4.75 -0.92
CA LEU A 36 -10.11 -4.03 0.12
C LEU A 36 -9.82 -2.57 -0.24
N GLY A 37 -9.74 -2.23 -1.54
CA GLY A 37 -9.64 -0.84 -2.00
C GLY A 37 -10.91 -0.02 -1.77
N LEU A 38 -12.07 -0.68 -1.67
CA LEU A 38 -13.35 -0.04 -1.33
C LEU A 38 -13.66 -0.08 0.17
N ALA A 39 -12.94 -0.92 0.91
CA ALA A 39 -13.08 -1.01 2.34
C ALA A 39 -12.45 0.19 3.04
N SER A 40 -12.88 0.45 4.28
CA SER A 40 -12.21 1.41 5.16
C SER A 40 -11.50 0.66 6.28
N GLY A 41 -10.28 1.04 6.61
CA GLY A 41 -9.56 0.48 7.75
C GLY A 41 -8.08 0.31 7.51
N ARG A 42 -7.31 0.36 8.59
CA ARG A 42 -5.85 0.22 8.55
C ARG A 42 -5.45 -1.20 8.14
N GLU A 43 -6.22 -2.20 8.55
CA GLU A 43 -5.98 -3.61 8.23
C GLU A 43 -6.06 -3.88 6.72
N ALA A 44 -6.98 -3.22 6.02
CA ALA A 44 -7.10 -3.31 4.57
C ALA A 44 -5.86 -2.71 3.87
N ILE A 45 -5.42 -1.53 4.31
CA ILE A 45 -4.21 -0.86 3.79
C ILE A 45 -2.98 -1.74 4.02
N GLU A 46 -2.80 -2.27 5.23
CA GLU A 46 -1.64 -3.11 5.57
C GLU A 46 -1.62 -4.41 4.73
N ALA A 47 -2.77 -5.04 4.52
CA ALA A 47 -2.87 -6.22 3.66
C ALA A 47 -2.54 -5.90 2.19
N LEU A 48 -3.05 -4.79 1.66
CA LEU A 48 -2.74 -4.34 0.30
C LEU A 48 -1.24 -3.98 0.13
N ILE A 49 -0.62 -3.36 1.14
CA ILE A 49 0.85 -3.10 1.15
C ILE A 49 1.65 -4.40 1.16
N GLN A 50 1.13 -5.46 1.77
CA GLN A 50 1.76 -6.78 1.67
C GLN A 50 1.62 -7.35 0.25
N SER A 51 0.45 -7.18 -0.39
CA SER A 51 0.19 -7.64 -1.77
C SER A 51 1.00 -6.91 -2.84
N LEU A 52 1.66 -5.78 -2.52
CA LEU A 52 2.65 -5.16 -3.42
C LEU A 52 3.88 -6.05 -3.67
N ASP A 53 4.10 -7.08 -2.85
CA ASP A 53 5.16 -8.08 -3.02
C ASP A 53 4.62 -9.43 -3.52
N ASP A 54 3.38 -9.51 -4.00
CA ASP A 54 2.83 -10.75 -4.56
C ASP A 54 3.63 -11.19 -5.80
N ASP A 55 3.80 -12.50 -6.00
CA ASP A 55 4.52 -13.06 -7.15
C ASP A 55 3.85 -12.69 -8.48
N SER A 56 2.53 -12.52 -8.49
CA SER A 56 1.75 -12.15 -9.67
C SER A 56 1.73 -10.64 -9.91
N VAL A 57 2.18 -10.24 -11.10
CA VAL A 57 2.12 -8.83 -11.57
C VAL A 57 0.70 -8.27 -11.48
N SER A 58 -0.31 -9.07 -11.82
CA SER A 58 -1.72 -8.65 -11.79
C SER A 58 -2.18 -8.31 -10.37
N VAL A 59 -1.73 -9.08 -9.37
CA VAL A 59 -2.06 -8.83 -7.96
C VAL A 59 -1.35 -7.58 -7.46
N ARG A 60 -0.05 -7.42 -7.78
CA ARG A 60 0.70 -6.21 -7.41
C ARG A 60 0.06 -4.94 -7.97
N TRP A 61 -0.35 -4.98 -9.25
CA TRP A 61 -1.04 -3.87 -9.90
C TRP A 61 -2.39 -3.56 -9.23
N ALA A 62 -3.22 -4.59 -9.00
CA ALA A 62 -4.50 -4.43 -8.32
C ALA A 62 -4.34 -3.86 -6.91
N ALA A 63 -3.32 -4.30 -6.17
CA ALA A 63 -3.00 -3.78 -4.86
C ALA A 63 -2.60 -2.30 -4.89
N ALA A 64 -1.74 -1.90 -5.84
CA ALA A 64 -1.33 -0.51 -6.00
C ALA A 64 -2.50 0.42 -6.37
N GLU A 65 -3.38 0.02 -7.29
CA GLU A 65 -4.58 0.79 -7.64
C GLU A 65 -5.57 0.85 -6.47
N ALA A 66 -5.76 -0.26 -5.74
CA ALA A 66 -6.61 -0.28 -4.54
C ALA A 66 -6.09 0.66 -3.46
N LEU A 67 -4.77 0.74 -3.26
CA LEU A 67 -4.14 1.66 -2.29
C LEU A 67 -4.38 3.13 -2.63
N LEU A 68 -4.50 3.49 -3.91
CA LEU A 68 -4.83 4.86 -4.32
C LEU A 68 -6.25 5.27 -3.90
N HIS A 69 -7.20 4.32 -3.83
CA HIS A 69 -8.55 4.61 -3.33
C HIS A 69 -8.57 4.99 -1.84
N HIS A 70 -7.56 4.56 -1.07
CA HIS A 70 -7.41 4.96 0.34
C HIS A 70 -6.84 6.37 0.52
N GLY A 71 -6.35 7.00 -0.55
CA GLY A 71 -5.83 8.37 -0.52
C GLY A 71 -4.68 8.54 0.48
N TYR A 72 -4.66 9.65 1.21
CA TYR A 72 -3.58 9.97 2.15
C TYR A 72 -3.41 8.99 3.32
N ASN A 73 -4.43 8.18 3.63
CA ASN A 73 -4.35 7.18 4.71
C ASN A 73 -3.29 6.11 4.45
N VAL A 74 -2.87 5.94 3.19
CA VAL A 74 -1.80 5.01 2.81
C VAL A 74 -0.40 5.47 3.22
N LEU A 75 -0.19 6.78 3.40
CA LEU A 75 1.15 7.35 3.50
C LEU A 75 1.92 6.83 4.70
N GLU A 76 1.33 6.87 5.89
CA GLU A 76 2.01 6.41 7.09
C GLU A 76 2.34 4.91 7.05
N PRO A 77 1.38 4.00 6.76
CA PRO A 77 1.69 2.57 6.62
C PRO A 77 2.70 2.25 5.52
N LEU A 78 2.62 2.93 4.36
CA LEU A 78 3.53 2.68 3.23
C LEU A 78 4.95 3.17 3.53
N LEU A 79 5.10 4.36 4.11
CA LEU A 79 6.42 4.87 4.52
C LEU A 79 7.02 4.01 5.63
N GLN A 80 6.20 3.52 6.57
CA GLN A 80 6.66 2.57 7.57
C GLN A 80 7.18 1.28 6.93
N ALA A 81 6.48 0.74 5.93
CA ALA A 81 6.92 -0.45 5.19
C ALA A 81 8.23 -0.19 4.42
N LEU A 82 8.36 0.95 3.73
CA LEU A 82 9.58 1.34 3.01
C LEU A 82 10.79 1.53 3.94
N SER A 83 10.56 1.89 5.21
CA SER A 83 11.62 2.06 6.20
C SER A 83 12.19 0.76 6.77
N THR A 84 11.50 -0.38 6.59
CA THR A 84 11.86 -1.66 7.21
C THR A 84 12.02 -2.81 6.21
N ARG A 85 11.41 -2.72 5.04
CA ARG A 85 11.40 -3.78 4.02
C ARG A 85 12.24 -3.36 2.82
N HIS A 86 13.01 -4.31 2.31
CA HIS A 86 13.83 -4.15 1.11
C HIS A 86 13.32 -5.08 0.03
N SER A 87 12.42 -4.60 -0.81
CA SER A 87 11.88 -5.35 -1.94
C SER A 87 11.73 -4.45 -3.15
N THR A 88 12.21 -4.93 -4.29
CA THR A 88 12.06 -4.22 -5.57
C THR A 88 10.59 -4.05 -5.94
N TYR A 89 9.74 -5.06 -5.70
CA TYR A 89 8.32 -4.99 -6.04
C TYR A 89 7.57 -3.98 -5.16
N LEU A 90 7.82 -3.99 -3.85
CA LEU A 90 7.33 -2.95 -2.94
C LEU A 90 7.78 -1.55 -3.40
N TYR A 91 9.03 -1.38 -3.83
CA TYR A 91 9.54 -0.09 -4.28
C TYR A 91 8.85 0.38 -5.57
N GLU A 92 8.67 -0.51 -6.54
CA GLU A 92 7.94 -0.20 -7.79
C GLU A 92 6.48 0.21 -7.48
N GLY A 93 5.78 -0.58 -6.66
CA GLY A 93 4.41 -0.28 -6.27
C GLY A 93 4.31 1.02 -5.47
N ALA A 94 5.24 1.25 -4.54
CA ALA A 94 5.29 2.47 -3.77
C ALA A 94 5.56 3.70 -4.64
N HIS A 95 6.49 3.62 -5.60
CA HIS A 95 6.77 4.71 -6.53
C HIS A 95 5.51 5.14 -7.29
N HIS A 96 4.78 4.17 -7.84
CA HIS A 96 3.52 4.41 -8.54
C HIS A 96 2.49 5.13 -7.65
N ILE A 97 2.35 4.69 -6.39
CA ILE A 97 1.41 5.28 -5.43
C ILE A 97 1.82 6.72 -5.08
N LEU A 98 3.07 6.91 -4.65
CA LEU A 98 3.57 8.20 -4.14
C LEU A 98 3.57 9.29 -5.22
N VAL A 99 3.80 8.94 -6.49
CA VAL A 99 3.74 9.90 -7.61
C VAL A 99 2.31 10.37 -7.88
N ARG A 100 1.31 9.53 -7.63
CA ARG A 100 -0.10 9.79 -7.97
C ARG A 100 -0.91 10.41 -6.82
N ILE A 101 -0.39 10.43 -5.60
CA ILE A 101 -1.04 11.12 -4.48
C ILE A 101 -0.99 12.64 -4.72
N PRO A 102 -2.15 13.33 -4.78
CA PRO A 102 -2.18 14.77 -4.99
C PRO A 102 -1.72 15.55 -3.75
N GLY A 103 -1.58 16.87 -3.86
CA GLY A 103 -1.32 17.76 -2.71
C GLY A 103 0.10 18.33 -2.69
N PRO A 104 0.30 19.65 -2.92
CA PRO A 104 1.63 20.26 -2.97
C PRO A 104 2.44 20.12 -1.67
N ALA A 105 1.79 20.25 -0.51
CA ALA A 105 2.44 20.08 0.78
C ALA A 105 2.92 18.63 0.99
N THR A 106 2.04 17.66 0.70
CA THR A 106 2.39 16.24 0.72
C THR A 106 3.51 15.94 -0.26
N ARG A 107 3.46 16.52 -1.46
CA ARG A 107 4.49 16.32 -2.48
C ARG A 107 5.87 16.75 -2.00
N ALA A 108 5.98 17.85 -1.26
CA ALA A 108 7.25 18.30 -0.69
C ALA A 108 7.85 17.27 0.27
N VAL A 109 7.02 16.63 1.11
CA VAL A 109 7.44 15.59 2.05
C VAL A 109 7.81 14.29 1.33
N LEU A 110 7.10 13.95 0.25
CA LEU A 110 7.31 12.69 -0.48
C LEU A 110 8.44 12.77 -1.51
N GLN A 111 8.80 13.95 -2.00
CA GLN A 111 9.78 14.11 -3.07
C GLN A 111 11.12 13.40 -2.76
N PRO A 112 11.71 13.49 -1.56
CA PRO A 112 12.95 12.78 -1.25
C PRO A 112 12.82 11.26 -1.31
N VAL A 113 11.63 10.71 -1.00
CA VAL A 113 11.36 9.26 -1.08
C VAL A 113 11.24 8.85 -2.54
N ILE A 114 10.57 9.65 -3.36
CA ILE A 114 10.44 9.41 -4.80
C ILE A 114 11.80 9.45 -5.49
N ASP A 115 12.63 10.46 -5.19
CA ASP A 115 13.99 10.55 -5.72
C ASP A 115 14.85 9.34 -5.29
N ALA A 116 14.68 8.87 -4.05
CA ALA A 116 15.37 7.68 -3.56
C ALA A 116 14.95 6.40 -4.30
N LEU A 117 13.65 6.25 -4.61
CA LEU A 117 13.11 5.12 -5.38
C LEU A 117 13.63 5.09 -6.82
N GLU A 118 13.90 6.25 -7.42
CA GLU A 118 14.45 6.39 -8.77
C GLU A 118 15.99 6.24 -8.81
N SER A 119 16.64 6.16 -7.65
CA SER A 119 18.10 6.09 -7.56
C SER A 119 18.64 4.66 -7.75
N VAL A 120 19.86 4.55 -8.28
CA VAL A 120 20.60 3.28 -8.38
C VAL A 120 20.83 2.63 -6.98
N GLY A 121 20.82 3.44 -5.93
CA GLY A 121 21.01 3.02 -4.53
C GLY A 121 19.71 2.87 -3.74
N ALA A 122 18.57 2.62 -4.37
CA ALA A 122 17.25 2.61 -3.74
C ALA A 122 17.21 1.80 -2.43
N SER A 123 17.79 0.59 -2.40
CA SER A 123 17.81 -0.25 -1.19
C SER A 123 18.44 0.41 0.05
N ALA A 124 19.42 1.30 -0.15
CA ALA A 124 20.06 2.04 0.93
C ALA A 124 19.39 3.41 1.20
N ALA A 125 18.95 4.10 0.15
CA ALA A 125 18.42 5.45 0.25
C ALA A 125 16.95 5.49 0.71
N VAL A 126 16.13 4.55 0.23
CA VAL A 126 14.68 4.52 0.48
C VAL A 126 14.35 4.43 1.97
N PRO A 127 14.97 3.57 2.79
CA PRO A 127 14.62 3.48 4.20
C PRO A 127 14.87 4.80 4.95
N VAL A 128 16.00 5.45 4.67
CA VAL A 128 16.37 6.73 5.30
C VAL A 128 15.40 7.84 4.89
N ALA A 129 15.08 7.93 3.59
CA ALA A 129 14.12 8.90 3.08
C ALA A 129 12.73 8.67 3.67
N ALA A 130 12.28 7.41 3.72
CA ALA A 130 10.98 7.03 4.25
C ALA A 130 10.84 7.34 5.75
N SER A 131 11.86 7.05 6.57
CA SER A 131 11.85 7.40 8.00
C SER A 131 11.76 8.90 8.25
N ARG A 132 12.41 9.71 7.41
CA ARG A 132 12.34 11.18 7.50
C ARG A 132 10.96 11.70 7.12
N ALA A 133 10.42 11.25 5.99
CA ALA A 133 9.07 11.61 5.55
C ALA A 133 8.02 11.21 6.60
N LEU A 134 8.18 10.04 7.23
CA LEU A 134 7.30 9.59 8.30
C LEU A 134 7.35 10.48 9.54
N ALA A 135 8.52 11.00 9.90
CA ALA A 135 8.66 11.94 11.00
C ALA A 135 7.98 13.29 10.68
N GLU A 136 8.13 13.79 9.45
CA GLU A 136 7.54 15.05 8.99
C GLU A 136 6.00 14.98 8.86
N LEU A 137 5.42 13.83 8.52
CA LEU A 137 3.96 13.67 8.48
C LEU A 137 3.30 13.67 9.88
N ARG A 138 4.08 13.47 10.94
CA ARG A 138 3.61 13.37 12.33
C ARG A 138 3.75 14.68 13.12
N THR A 139 4.36 15.71 12.53
CA THR A 139 4.54 17.04 13.14
C THR A 139 3.43 17.99 12.74
#